data_AF-A0A8J3R2D4-F1
#
_entry.id   AF-A0A8J3R2D4-F1
#
_cell.length_a   1.000
_cell.length_b   1.000
_cell.length_c   1.000
_cell.angle_alpha   90.00
_cell.angle_beta   90.00
_cell.angle_gamma   90.00
#
_symmetry.space_group_name_H-M   'P 1'
#
loop_
_entity.id
_entity.type
_entity.pdbx_description
1 polymer ?
#
loop_
_entity_poly.entity_id
_entity_poly.type
_entity_poly.pdbx_seq_one_letter_code
_entity_poly.pdbx_strand_id
1 'polypeptide(L)'
;MARIALYGAGGSPYHHAAILARAGHAVAFVFPADIIGGALAGFDAFVMPGGGYRAMQGQLEPLGAVGCRSIRDYVAGGGTYIGSCAGSYDAATVPARFLRVCPEQAELCLLEARVWNDGESVLGVIQSPGIGELEAVNAAPEHPVMAGMPATFRITHYNGPLFVGGHALARVGGPTSKFTPAEEFLQPATAPRLIDQAVEAGVANIVAGEFGAGKVVLFGSHPEFGSSLAMDDVGIAATMLRNAVAWAGDGQRDVRATLADRPVPDAVRDADLHRLPQLVDEIAARCAALSKREEPPWLAPSAAMALFGRTGAEVWADALRQLPAFAAAAAAGAPDLGTPLLSYRPPADWSVDGGFHGVVPLLEQAVGLLARAEENWSGSYRAEDPYEHLRDSQYHLVAGSYLAAVGRAASAALLTRMTPPRA
;
A
#
# COMPACT_ATOMS: atom_id res chain seq x y z
N MET A 1 -1.52 -23.75 -7.12
CA MET A 1 -2.08 -22.76 -6.18
C MET A 1 -1.01 -22.46 -5.15
N ALA A 2 -0.49 -21.23 -5.12
CA ALA A 2 0.53 -20.81 -4.15
C ALA A 2 -0.09 -20.34 -2.83
N ARG A 3 0.69 -20.42 -1.74
CA ARG A 3 0.42 -19.87 -0.41
C ARG A 3 1.24 -18.60 -0.21
N ILE A 4 0.57 -17.49 0.07
CA ILE A 4 1.18 -16.18 0.17
C ILE A 4 1.06 -15.65 1.60
N ALA A 5 2.20 -15.34 2.20
CA ALA A 5 2.26 -14.55 3.42
C ALA A 5 2.25 -13.07 3.06
N LEU A 6 1.27 -12.32 3.52
CA LEU A 6 1.12 -10.90 3.26
C LEU A 6 1.29 -10.13 4.58
N TYR A 7 2.26 -9.23 4.63
CA TYR A 7 2.58 -8.52 5.86
C TYR A 7 1.44 -7.62 6.32
N GLY A 8 0.92 -7.88 7.52
CA GLY A 8 -0.26 -7.24 8.08
C GLY A 8 0.02 -6.07 9.02
N ALA A 9 1.27 -5.81 9.41
CA ALA A 9 1.58 -4.74 10.36
C ALA A 9 1.86 -3.37 9.74
N GLY A 10 1.98 -3.24 8.41
CA GLY A 10 2.21 -1.95 7.76
C GLY A 10 1.44 -1.75 6.46
N GLY A 11 1.00 -0.51 6.23
CA GLY A 11 0.45 0.01 4.98
C GLY A 11 -0.85 -0.63 4.49
N SER A 12 -1.08 -0.57 3.17
CA SER A 12 -2.30 -1.06 2.49
C SER A 12 -2.08 -2.43 1.82
N PRO A 13 -2.26 -3.55 2.54
CA PRO A 13 -2.10 -4.89 1.98
C PRO A 13 -3.30 -5.33 1.11
N TYR A 14 -4.42 -4.59 1.15
CA TYR A 14 -5.71 -5.05 0.64
C TYR A 14 -5.74 -5.26 -0.88
N HIS A 15 -5.00 -4.44 -1.63
CA HIS A 15 -4.89 -4.57 -3.09
C HIS A 15 -4.14 -5.85 -3.47
N HIS A 16 -3.01 -6.13 -2.82
CA HIS A 16 -2.27 -7.39 -2.99
C HIS A 16 -3.16 -8.58 -2.66
N ALA A 17 -3.87 -8.53 -1.52
CA ALA A 17 -4.75 -9.60 -1.09
C ALA A 17 -5.84 -9.90 -2.13
N ALA A 18 -6.54 -8.86 -2.62
CA ALA A 18 -7.59 -9.01 -3.61
C ALA A 18 -7.06 -9.53 -4.95
N ILE A 19 -5.94 -9.03 -5.45
CA ILE A 19 -5.35 -9.46 -6.72
C ILE A 19 -4.90 -10.92 -6.66
N LEU A 20 -4.20 -11.30 -5.59
CA LEU A 20 -3.63 -12.64 -5.43
C LEU A 20 -4.71 -13.68 -5.12
N ALA A 21 -5.70 -13.35 -4.28
CA ALA A 21 -6.84 -14.23 -4.02
C ALA A 21 -7.65 -14.49 -5.30
N ARG A 22 -7.93 -13.45 -6.10
CA ARG A 22 -8.61 -13.60 -7.40
C ARG A 22 -7.79 -14.36 -8.45
N ALA A 23 -6.47 -14.40 -8.30
CA ALA A 23 -5.59 -15.26 -9.10
C ALA A 23 -5.60 -16.73 -8.62
N GLY A 24 -6.39 -17.07 -7.61
CA GLY A 24 -6.54 -18.43 -7.10
C GLY A 24 -5.46 -18.84 -6.09
N HIS A 25 -4.80 -17.88 -5.43
CA HIS A 25 -3.82 -18.15 -4.38
C HIS A 25 -4.45 -18.10 -2.99
N ALA A 26 -3.91 -18.87 -2.04
CA ALA A 26 -4.25 -18.70 -0.63
C ALA A 26 -3.43 -17.56 -0.05
N VAL A 27 -4.11 -16.54 0.48
CA VAL A 27 -3.47 -15.38 1.12
C VAL A 27 -3.70 -15.45 2.62
N ALA A 28 -2.63 -15.38 3.41
CA ALA A 28 -2.70 -15.24 4.87
C ALA A 28 -1.99 -13.96 5.29
N PHE A 29 -2.58 -13.23 6.24
CA PHE A 29 -1.94 -12.07 6.82
C PHE A 29 -0.99 -12.51 7.93
N VAL A 30 0.27 -12.07 7.87
CA VAL A 30 1.29 -12.39 8.87
C VAL A 30 1.77 -11.14 9.59
N PHE A 31 2.04 -11.27 10.87
CA PHE A 31 2.50 -10.20 11.74
C PHE A 31 3.93 -10.48 12.24
N PRO A 32 4.61 -9.51 12.87
CA PRO A 32 5.99 -9.70 13.34
C PRO A 32 6.17 -10.95 14.20
N ALA A 33 5.23 -11.25 15.09
CA ALA A 33 5.28 -12.44 15.92
C ALA A 33 5.18 -13.76 15.11
N ASP A 34 4.42 -13.79 14.01
CA ASP A 34 4.38 -14.94 13.10
C ASP A 34 5.73 -15.14 12.40
N ILE A 35 6.30 -14.04 11.91
CA ILE A 35 7.57 -14.03 11.16
C ILE A 35 8.72 -14.49 12.06
N ILE A 36 8.82 -13.91 13.26
CA ILE A 36 9.81 -14.29 14.28
C ILE A 36 9.60 -15.75 14.74
N GLY A 37 8.34 -16.21 14.78
CA GLY A 37 7.99 -17.61 15.04
C GLY A 37 8.28 -18.58 13.89
N GLY A 38 8.82 -18.11 12.76
CA GLY A 38 9.19 -18.92 11.61
C GLY A 38 8.01 -19.35 10.74
N ALA A 39 6.87 -18.64 10.78
CA ALA A 39 5.70 -18.97 9.97
C ALA A 39 5.97 -18.93 8.46
N LEU A 40 6.93 -18.12 8.01
CA LEU A 40 7.28 -17.97 6.58
C LEU A 40 7.68 -19.29 5.91
N ALA A 41 8.19 -20.27 6.65
CA ALA A 41 8.51 -21.60 6.11
C ALA A 41 7.29 -22.32 5.48
N GLY A 42 6.07 -21.91 5.83
CA GLY A 42 4.81 -22.44 5.32
C GLY A 42 4.27 -21.76 4.05
N PHE A 43 5.05 -20.86 3.44
CA PHE A 43 4.61 -20.02 2.32
C PHE A 43 5.58 -20.08 1.13
N ASP A 44 5.04 -19.86 -0.07
CA ASP A 44 5.80 -19.82 -1.33
C ASP A 44 6.35 -18.44 -1.62
N ALA A 45 5.59 -17.41 -1.23
CA ALA A 45 5.99 -16.02 -1.32
C ALA A 45 5.61 -15.23 -0.07
N PHE A 46 6.49 -14.29 0.30
CA PHE A 46 6.23 -13.24 1.26
C PHE A 46 6.08 -11.90 0.51
N VAL A 47 4.98 -11.21 0.76
CA VAL A 47 4.66 -9.91 0.17
C VAL A 47 4.71 -8.85 1.26
N MET A 48 5.59 -7.87 1.06
CA MET A 48 5.71 -6.69 1.91
C MET A 48 5.09 -5.49 1.18
N PRO A 49 3.96 -4.95 1.66
CA PRO A 49 3.22 -3.90 0.96
C PRO A 49 3.95 -2.54 1.07
N GLY A 50 3.30 -1.48 0.57
CA GLY A 50 3.73 -0.11 0.86
C GLY A 50 3.68 0.25 2.35
N GLY A 51 4.20 1.42 2.71
CA GLY A 51 4.30 1.87 4.10
C GLY A 51 2.98 2.36 4.69
N GLY A 52 2.93 2.59 5.99
CA GLY A 52 1.79 3.24 6.65
C GLY A 52 2.05 4.73 6.90
N TYR A 53 1.52 5.27 8.00
CA TYR A 53 1.77 6.65 8.42
C TYR A 53 3.24 6.91 8.77
N ARG A 54 3.99 5.88 9.16
CA ARG A 54 5.41 5.93 9.51
C ARG A 54 6.29 5.34 8.40
N ALA A 55 5.74 5.18 7.19
CA ALA A 55 6.44 4.66 6.01
C ALA A 55 7.21 3.35 6.33
N MET A 56 8.49 3.29 5.98
CA MET A 56 9.38 2.13 6.20
C MET A 56 9.57 1.79 7.69
N GLN A 57 9.65 2.80 8.58
CA GLN A 57 9.87 2.55 10.01
C GLN A 57 8.70 1.79 10.65
N GLY A 58 7.46 2.12 10.24
CA GLY A 58 6.27 1.42 10.69
C GLY A 58 6.24 -0.06 10.31
N GLN A 59 7.03 -0.45 9.29
CA GLN A 59 7.16 -1.83 8.88
C GLN A 59 8.31 -2.56 9.60
N LEU A 60 9.47 -1.92 9.72
CA LEU A 60 10.71 -2.54 10.22
C LEU A 60 10.83 -2.55 11.75
N GLU A 61 10.41 -1.50 12.44
CA GLU A 61 10.55 -1.43 13.91
C GLU A 61 9.82 -2.58 14.62
N PRO A 62 8.57 -2.94 14.25
CA PRO A 62 7.91 -4.09 14.86
C PRO A 62 8.58 -5.44 14.59
N LEU A 63 9.29 -5.58 13.46
CA LEU A 63 10.06 -6.78 13.13
C LEU A 63 11.34 -6.89 13.96
N GLY A 64 11.99 -5.74 14.21
CA GLY A 64 13.31 -5.72 14.80
C GLY A 64 14.36 -6.39 13.90
N ALA A 65 15.61 -6.39 14.36
CA ALA A 65 16.70 -7.09 13.67
C ALA A 65 16.42 -8.60 13.50
N VAL A 66 15.71 -9.21 14.45
CA VAL A 66 15.36 -10.64 14.41
C VAL A 66 14.35 -10.93 13.30
N GLY A 67 13.25 -10.19 13.22
CA GLY A 67 12.25 -10.38 12.17
C GLY A 67 12.80 -10.11 10.78
N CYS A 68 13.63 -9.06 10.61
CA CYS A 68 14.32 -8.79 9.35
C CYS A 68 15.24 -9.94 8.93
N ARG A 69 16.05 -10.49 9.85
CA ARG A 69 16.85 -11.70 9.57
C ARG A 69 15.99 -12.91 9.23
N SER A 70 14.87 -13.12 9.93
CA SER A 70 13.96 -14.24 9.61
C SER A 70 13.41 -14.17 8.19
N ILE A 71 13.09 -12.97 7.69
CA ILE A 71 12.69 -12.76 6.29
C ILE A 71 13.88 -13.06 5.37
N ARG A 72 15.07 -12.53 5.66
CA ARG A 72 16.29 -12.77 4.88
C ARG A 72 16.64 -14.26 4.78
N ASP A 73 16.58 -14.98 5.89
CA ASP A 73 16.85 -16.43 5.95
C ASP A 73 15.81 -17.24 5.17
N TYR A 74 14.53 -16.84 5.25
CA TYR A 74 13.46 -17.43 4.44
C TYR A 74 13.76 -17.29 2.94
N VAL A 75 14.16 -16.08 2.49
CA VAL A 75 14.51 -15.85 1.09
C VAL A 75 15.78 -16.62 0.72
N ALA A 76 16.83 -16.56 1.54
CA ALA A 76 18.07 -17.32 1.30
C ALA A 76 17.82 -18.82 1.11
N GLY A 77 16.84 -19.37 1.84
CA GLY A 77 16.41 -20.77 1.77
C GLY A 77 15.51 -21.12 0.58
N GLY A 78 15.24 -20.21 -0.35
CA GLY A 78 14.40 -20.46 -1.53
C GLY A 78 12.99 -19.88 -1.44
N GLY A 79 12.70 -19.04 -0.45
CA GLY A 79 11.48 -18.24 -0.41
C GLY A 79 11.49 -17.11 -1.43
N THR A 80 10.31 -16.71 -1.91
CA THR A 80 10.18 -15.52 -2.76
C THR A 80 9.81 -14.29 -1.94
N TYR A 81 10.48 -13.17 -2.18
CA TYR A 81 10.15 -11.84 -1.63
C TYR A 81 9.58 -10.94 -2.72
N ILE A 82 8.47 -10.28 -2.42
CA ILE A 82 7.86 -9.27 -3.28
C ILE A 82 7.61 -8.01 -2.46
N GLY A 83 8.29 -6.92 -2.80
CA GLY A 83 8.10 -5.62 -2.17
C GLY A 83 7.34 -4.65 -3.07
N SER A 84 6.47 -3.81 -2.49
CA SER A 84 5.93 -2.61 -3.14
C SER A 84 6.32 -1.37 -2.32
N CYS A 85 6.78 -0.30 -2.98
CA CYS A 85 7.13 0.98 -2.35
C CYS A 85 8.05 0.85 -1.13
N ALA A 86 7.56 1.06 0.09
CA ALA A 86 8.34 0.91 1.31
C ALA A 86 8.89 -0.53 1.50
N GLY A 87 8.09 -1.56 1.19
CA GLY A 87 8.59 -2.94 1.18
C GLY A 87 9.71 -3.18 0.15
N SER A 88 9.75 -2.39 -0.92
CA SER A 88 10.88 -2.43 -1.86
C SER A 88 12.11 -1.69 -1.35
N TYR A 89 11.89 -0.55 -0.69
CA TYR A 89 12.95 0.24 -0.05
C TYR A 89 13.66 -0.59 1.03
N ASP A 90 12.89 -1.29 1.85
CA ASP A 90 13.36 -2.08 2.98
C ASP A 90 14.27 -3.24 2.57
N ALA A 91 14.10 -3.78 1.37
CA ALA A 91 14.91 -4.86 0.82
C ALA A 91 15.98 -4.39 -0.19
N ALA A 92 16.11 -3.09 -0.43
CA ALA A 92 17.09 -2.48 -1.32
C ALA A 92 18.36 -2.03 -0.59
N THR A 93 19.37 -1.59 -1.35
CA THR A 93 20.52 -0.87 -0.80
C THR A 93 20.13 0.58 -0.51
N VAL A 94 20.06 0.92 0.77
CA VAL A 94 19.65 2.24 1.26
C VAL A 94 20.85 3.11 1.66
N PRO A 95 20.71 4.44 1.71
CA PRO A 95 21.77 5.32 2.18
C PRO A 95 22.07 5.14 3.67
N ALA A 96 23.32 5.36 4.07
CA ALA A 96 23.77 5.22 5.46
C ALA A 96 22.98 6.09 6.47
N ARG A 97 22.35 7.18 6.02
CA ARG A 97 21.47 7.99 6.88
C ARG A 97 20.19 7.25 7.29
N PHE A 98 19.65 6.39 6.43
CA PHE A 98 18.50 5.56 6.81
C PHE A 98 18.88 4.55 7.87
N LEU A 99 20.05 3.92 7.72
CA LEU A 99 20.56 2.95 8.69
C LEU A 99 20.79 3.57 10.09
N ARG A 100 20.98 4.88 10.19
CA ARG A 100 21.07 5.57 11.50
C ARG A 100 19.71 5.71 12.19
N VAL A 101 18.62 5.80 11.43
CA VAL A 101 17.25 5.95 11.98
C VAL A 101 16.50 4.61 12.06
N CYS A 102 16.89 3.63 11.25
CA CYS A 102 16.30 2.30 11.18
C CYS A 102 17.40 1.25 10.93
N PRO A 103 18.23 0.95 11.94
CA PRO A 103 19.38 0.04 11.79
C PRO A 103 18.98 -1.38 11.42
N GLU A 104 17.76 -1.81 11.76
CA GLU A 104 17.20 -3.13 11.44
C GLU A 104 17.12 -3.40 9.94
N GLN A 105 17.06 -2.35 9.11
CA GLN A 105 17.03 -2.51 7.66
C GLN A 105 18.27 -3.25 7.13
N ALA A 106 19.43 -3.06 7.78
CA ALA A 106 20.68 -3.70 7.38
C ALA A 106 20.60 -5.23 7.38
N GLU A 107 19.70 -5.79 8.19
CA GLU A 107 19.46 -7.23 8.30
C GLU A 107 18.59 -7.78 7.18
N LEU A 108 17.78 -6.95 6.51
CA LEU A 108 16.88 -7.39 5.45
C LEU A 108 17.58 -7.36 4.08
N CYS A 109 18.05 -6.18 3.64
CA CYS A 109 18.77 -5.90 2.39
C CYS A 109 19.02 -7.12 1.48
N LEU A 110 18.10 -7.36 0.54
CA LEU A 110 18.03 -8.59 -0.27
C LEU A 110 18.61 -8.42 -1.68
N LEU A 111 18.60 -7.20 -2.23
CA LEU A 111 19.17 -6.93 -3.55
C LEU A 111 20.12 -5.74 -3.51
N GLU A 112 21.20 -5.84 -4.29
CA GLU A 112 22.12 -4.74 -4.61
C GLU A 112 21.50 -3.75 -5.62
N ALA A 113 20.26 -3.34 -5.37
CA ALA A 113 19.58 -2.26 -6.06
C ALA A 113 19.64 -1.03 -5.16
N ARG A 114 20.44 -0.03 -5.52
CA ARG A 114 20.57 1.19 -4.73
C ARG A 114 19.42 2.13 -5.00
N VAL A 115 18.81 2.66 -3.95
CA VAL A 115 17.80 3.71 -4.07
C VAL A 115 18.46 4.97 -4.66
N TRP A 116 17.88 5.47 -5.75
CA TRP A 116 18.40 6.59 -6.52
C TRP A 116 17.85 7.94 -6.05
N ASN A 117 16.55 8.01 -5.76
CA ASN A 117 15.89 9.21 -5.24
C ASN A 117 16.13 9.36 -3.73
N ASP A 118 17.39 9.25 -3.35
CA ASP A 118 17.83 9.33 -1.98
C ASP A 118 18.05 10.81 -1.62
N GLY A 119 17.26 11.36 -0.70
CA GLY A 119 17.50 12.71 -0.17
C GLY A 119 16.72 12.99 1.11
N GLU A 120 16.82 14.21 1.63
CA GLU A 120 16.03 14.63 2.78
C GLU A 120 14.57 14.87 2.38
N SER A 121 13.65 14.33 3.17
CA SER A 121 12.20 14.53 3.04
C SER A 121 11.51 14.29 4.38
N VAL A 122 10.25 14.72 4.51
CA VAL A 122 9.41 14.42 5.69
C VAL A 122 9.12 12.91 5.83
N LEU A 123 9.16 12.15 4.73
CA LEU A 123 9.15 10.68 4.74
C LEU A 123 10.50 10.08 5.20
N GLY A 124 11.45 10.93 5.61
CA GLY A 124 12.63 10.60 6.40
C GLY A 124 13.91 10.35 5.61
N VAL A 125 13.82 9.84 4.37
CA VAL A 125 15.02 9.40 3.61
C VAL A 125 14.87 9.23 2.09
N ILE A 126 13.65 9.38 1.56
CA ILE A 126 13.34 9.23 0.14
C ILE A 126 12.72 10.52 -0.38
N GLN A 127 13.28 11.10 -1.44
CA GLN A 127 12.65 12.21 -2.13
C GLN A 127 11.53 11.66 -3.01
N SER A 128 10.30 12.10 -2.77
CA SER A 128 9.17 11.67 -3.58
C SER A 128 9.34 12.13 -5.03
N PRO A 129 9.20 11.24 -6.02
CA PRO A 129 9.09 11.66 -7.42
C PRO A 129 7.71 12.25 -7.74
N GLY A 130 6.70 11.99 -6.91
CA GLY A 130 5.31 12.36 -7.12
C GLY A 130 4.31 11.22 -6.91
N ILE A 131 3.05 11.50 -7.19
CA ILE A 131 1.92 10.56 -7.08
C ILE A 131 1.08 10.59 -8.36
N GLY A 132 0.80 9.40 -8.89
CA GLY A 132 -0.15 9.21 -9.98
C GLY A 132 0.34 8.20 -11.00
N GLU A 133 -0.16 8.29 -12.23
CA GLU A 133 0.16 7.32 -13.27
C GLU A 133 1.44 7.71 -14.04
N LEU A 134 2.41 6.80 -14.09
CA LEU A 134 3.61 6.90 -14.91
C LEU A 134 3.49 6.01 -16.15
N GLU A 135 4.14 6.43 -17.24
CA GLU A 135 4.55 5.50 -18.29
C GLU A 135 5.83 4.78 -17.85
N ALA A 136 5.84 3.46 -17.99
CA ALA A 136 6.98 2.60 -17.73
C ALA A 136 7.40 1.88 -19.03
N VAL A 137 8.71 1.77 -19.24
CA VAL A 137 9.29 1.05 -20.37
C VAL A 137 9.74 -0.33 -19.90
N ASN A 138 9.24 -1.37 -20.56
CA ASN A 138 9.65 -2.75 -20.31
C ASN A 138 11.10 -2.95 -20.74
N ALA A 139 11.98 -3.20 -19.77
CA ALA A 139 13.41 -3.35 -19.99
C ALA A 139 13.86 -4.82 -20.09
N ALA A 140 12.96 -5.77 -19.78
CA ALA A 140 13.26 -7.19 -19.74
C ALA A 140 12.05 -8.03 -20.19
N PRO A 141 11.62 -7.95 -21.47
CA PRO A 141 10.40 -8.61 -21.95
C PRO A 141 10.44 -10.15 -21.83
N GLU A 142 11.64 -10.74 -21.83
CA GLU A 142 11.84 -12.18 -21.67
C GLU A 142 11.83 -12.64 -20.20
N HIS A 143 11.86 -11.71 -19.24
CA HIS A 143 11.86 -12.07 -17.82
C HIS A 143 10.48 -12.60 -17.41
N PRO A 144 10.37 -13.70 -16.62
CA PRO A 144 9.08 -14.28 -16.24
C PRO A 144 8.09 -13.30 -15.61
N VAL A 145 8.57 -12.39 -14.75
CA VAL A 145 7.75 -11.32 -14.14
C VAL A 145 7.12 -10.39 -15.19
N MET A 146 7.77 -10.19 -16.34
CA MET A 146 7.31 -9.32 -17.42
C MET A 146 6.52 -10.06 -18.50
N ALA A 147 6.26 -11.37 -18.33
CA ALA A 147 5.52 -12.16 -19.31
C ALA A 147 4.13 -11.53 -19.59
N GLY A 148 3.85 -11.26 -20.87
CA GLY A 148 2.61 -10.64 -21.33
C GLY A 148 2.52 -9.12 -21.13
N MET A 149 3.56 -8.48 -20.58
CA MET A 149 3.62 -7.03 -20.47
C MET A 149 4.03 -6.40 -21.81
N PRO A 150 3.38 -5.31 -22.26
CA PRO A 150 3.75 -4.61 -23.49
C PRO A 150 5.10 -3.88 -23.35
N ALA A 151 5.62 -3.38 -24.46
CA ALA A 151 6.87 -2.59 -24.49
C ALA A 151 6.80 -1.32 -23.62
N THR A 152 5.63 -0.67 -23.61
CA THR A 152 5.31 0.44 -22.70
C THR A 152 3.96 0.19 -22.02
N PHE A 153 3.86 0.51 -20.74
CA PHE A 153 2.62 0.36 -19.98
C PHE A 153 2.46 1.46 -18.94
N ARG A 154 1.23 1.61 -18.44
CA ARG A 154 0.88 2.51 -17.34
C ARG A 154 0.97 1.80 -16.01
N ILE A 155 1.52 2.49 -15.02
CA ILE A 155 1.60 2.01 -13.64
C ILE A 155 1.45 3.16 -12.66
N THR A 156 0.70 2.93 -11.59
CA THR A 156 0.57 3.89 -10.50
C THR A 156 1.85 3.96 -9.69
N HIS A 157 2.32 5.17 -9.42
CA HIS A 157 3.46 5.45 -8.57
C HIS A 157 3.00 6.33 -7.40
N TYR A 158 3.49 6.03 -6.20
CA TYR A 158 3.10 6.73 -4.98
C TYR A 158 4.32 6.89 -4.07
N ASN A 159 5.16 7.89 -4.38
CA ASN A 159 6.39 8.26 -3.65
C ASN A 159 7.49 7.18 -3.56
N GLY A 160 7.35 6.04 -4.24
CA GLY A 160 8.22 4.89 -4.01
C GLY A 160 9.65 5.04 -4.53
N PRO A 161 10.54 4.11 -4.17
CA PRO A 161 11.94 4.15 -4.58
C PRO A 161 12.10 3.98 -6.08
N LEU A 162 13.10 4.67 -6.63
CA LEU A 162 13.67 4.42 -7.94
C LEU A 162 15.06 3.82 -7.73
N PHE A 163 15.53 3.02 -8.68
CA PHE A 163 16.71 2.18 -8.48
C PHE A 163 17.78 2.39 -9.55
N VAL A 164 19.02 2.27 -9.08
CA VAL A 164 20.20 2.00 -9.91
C VAL A 164 20.86 0.70 -9.43
N GLY A 165 21.32 -0.12 -10.36
CA GLY A 165 21.71 -1.51 -10.05
C GLY A 165 20.52 -2.48 -10.06
N GLY A 166 20.77 -3.74 -9.70
CA GLY A 166 19.83 -4.84 -9.89
C GLY A 166 19.50 -5.14 -11.37
N HIS A 167 18.71 -6.19 -11.62
CA HIS A 167 18.18 -6.46 -12.96
C HIS A 167 16.93 -5.59 -13.17
N ALA A 168 17.05 -4.53 -13.97
CA ALA A 168 15.93 -3.66 -14.30
C ALA A 168 14.87 -4.41 -15.12
N LEU A 169 13.66 -4.55 -14.59
CA LEU A 169 12.51 -5.09 -15.31
C LEU A 169 11.73 -4.00 -16.03
N ALA A 170 11.62 -2.83 -15.42
CA ALA A 170 11.02 -1.65 -16.01
C ALA A 170 11.76 -0.36 -15.60
N ARG A 171 11.78 0.60 -16.52
CA ARG A 171 12.35 1.94 -16.32
C ARG A 171 11.27 3.00 -16.37
N VAL A 172 11.53 4.13 -15.72
CA VAL A 172 10.65 5.30 -15.78
C VAL A 172 10.66 5.85 -17.20
N GLY A 173 9.51 5.83 -17.87
CA GLY A 173 9.31 6.39 -19.22
C GLY A 173 8.88 7.86 -19.18
N GLY A 174 8.10 8.25 -18.17
CA GLY A 174 7.75 9.64 -17.91
C GLY A 174 6.41 9.82 -17.21
N PRO A 175 6.11 11.05 -16.75
CA PRO A 175 4.82 11.37 -16.16
C PRO A 175 3.71 11.39 -17.21
N THR A 176 2.51 10.90 -16.85
CA THR A 176 1.30 11.11 -17.65
C THR A 176 0.57 12.39 -17.19
N SER A 177 -0.53 12.75 -17.85
CA SER A 177 -1.41 13.83 -17.39
C SER A 177 -2.09 13.55 -16.04
N LYS A 178 -2.08 12.29 -15.57
CA LYS A 178 -2.58 11.88 -14.26
C LYS A 178 -1.44 11.74 -13.25
N PHE A 179 -0.27 12.31 -13.48
CA PHE A 179 0.82 12.34 -12.53
C PHE A 179 0.95 13.74 -11.93
N THR A 180 1.04 13.82 -10.60
CA THR A 180 1.40 15.04 -9.89
C THR A 180 2.84 14.89 -9.38
N PRO A 181 3.81 15.61 -9.95
CA PRO A 181 5.16 15.71 -9.41
C PRO A 181 5.15 16.20 -7.96
N ALA A 182 6.10 15.76 -7.14
CA ALA A 182 6.09 16.10 -5.72
C ALA A 182 6.25 17.60 -5.47
N GLU A 183 7.01 18.28 -6.34
CA GLU A 183 7.20 19.73 -6.33
C GLU A 183 5.89 20.49 -6.61
N GLU A 184 4.87 19.80 -7.15
CA GLU A 184 3.57 20.36 -7.52
C GLU A 184 2.46 20.06 -6.53
N PHE A 185 2.75 19.36 -5.43
CA PHE A 185 1.71 18.95 -4.49
C PHE A 185 0.99 20.15 -3.87
N LEU A 186 1.70 21.19 -3.42
CA LEU A 186 1.10 22.34 -2.72
C LEU A 186 1.10 23.65 -3.53
N GLN A 187 1.79 23.68 -4.67
CA GLN A 187 1.90 24.88 -5.50
C GLN A 187 2.43 24.50 -6.88
N PRO A 188 2.22 25.32 -7.93
CA PRO A 188 2.86 25.09 -9.22
C PRO A 188 4.39 25.06 -9.06
N ALA A 189 5.03 24.01 -9.58
CA ALA A 189 6.47 23.88 -9.51
C ALA A 189 7.16 24.76 -10.55
N THR A 190 8.36 25.21 -10.23
CA THR A 190 9.37 25.62 -11.21
C THR A 190 10.29 24.45 -11.48
N ALA A 191 10.69 24.24 -12.74
CA ALA A 191 11.70 23.25 -13.11
C ALA A 191 13.01 23.47 -12.31
N PRO A 192 13.80 22.41 -12.03
CA PRO A 192 13.63 21.01 -12.49
C PRO A 192 12.85 20.10 -11.52
N ARG A 193 12.05 19.16 -12.05
CA ARG A 193 11.33 18.14 -11.28
C ARG A 193 12.16 16.87 -11.13
N LEU A 194 12.07 16.17 -10.00
CA LEU A 194 12.79 14.92 -9.77
C LEU A 194 12.40 13.81 -10.76
N ILE A 195 11.13 13.76 -11.17
CA ILE A 195 10.65 12.78 -12.14
C ILE A 195 11.30 12.98 -13.53
N ASP A 196 11.52 14.23 -13.95
CA ASP A 196 12.16 14.52 -15.24
C ASP A 196 13.63 14.06 -15.22
N GLN A 197 14.32 14.28 -14.09
CA GLN A 197 15.70 13.79 -13.87
C GLN A 197 15.76 12.25 -13.86
N ALA A 198 14.75 11.59 -13.29
CA ALA A 198 14.67 10.13 -13.28
C ALA A 198 14.55 9.55 -14.70
N VAL A 199 13.74 10.19 -15.57
CA VAL A 199 13.62 9.82 -16.99
C VAL A 199 14.96 9.97 -17.69
N GLU A 200 15.62 11.13 -17.54
CA GLU A 200 16.93 11.39 -18.15
C GLU A 200 18.01 10.40 -17.69
N ALA A 201 18.02 10.08 -16.39
CA ALA A 201 18.95 9.11 -15.81
C ALA A 201 18.61 7.65 -16.19
N GLY A 202 17.43 7.39 -16.77
CA GLY A 202 16.97 6.06 -17.15
C GLY A 202 16.85 5.10 -15.97
N VAL A 203 16.50 5.58 -14.77
CA VAL A 203 16.45 4.76 -13.56
C VAL A 203 15.31 3.73 -13.61
N ALA A 204 15.48 2.63 -12.90
CA ALA A 204 14.47 1.57 -12.83
C ALA A 204 13.41 1.91 -11.78
N ASN A 205 12.15 1.63 -12.05
CA ASN A 205 11.08 1.63 -11.04
C ASN A 205 10.65 0.20 -10.66
N ILE A 206 11.19 -0.81 -11.34
CA ILE A 206 10.99 -2.23 -11.02
C ILE A 206 12.32 -2.95 -11.27
N VAL A 207 12.79 -3.68 -10.25
CA VAL A 207 13.99 -4.52 -10.35
C VAL A 207 13.70 -5.92 -9.81
N ALA A 208 14.44 -6.90 -10.29
CA ALA A 208 14.42 -8.26 -9.74
C ALA A 208 15.83 -8.83 -9.60
N GLY A 209 15.91 -9.94 -8.89
CA GLY A 209 17.15 -10.70 -8.71
C GLY A 209 16.94 -11.90 -7.81
N GLU A 210 18.05 -12.42 -7.32
CA GLU A 210 18.10 -13.60 -6.46
C GLU A 210 18.86 -13.28 -5.18
N PHE A 211 18.46 -13.90 -4.08
CA PHE A 211 19.19 -13.83 -2.81
C PHE A 211 19.26 -15.23 -2.21
N GLY A 212 20.48 -15.80 -2.13
CA GLY A 212 20.65 -17.23 -1.86
C GLY A 212 19.95 -18.07 -2.94
N ALA A 213 19.08 -19.00 -2.52
CA ALA A 213 18.25 -19.78 -3.43
C ALA A 213 16.91 -19.10 -3.79
N GLY A 214 16.59 -17.97 -3.14
CA GLY A 214 15.30 -17.29 -3.28
C GLY A 214 15.23 -16.29 -4.41
N LYS A 215 14.01 -15.87 -4.71
CA LYS A 215 13.70 -14.86 -5.73
C LYS A 215 13.27 -13.56 -5.06
N VAL A 216 13.65 -12.43 -5.64
CA VAL A 216 13.31 -11.11 -5.11
C VAL A 216 12.81 -10.23 -6.23
N VAL A 217 11.65 -9.60 -6.03
CA VAL A 217 11.12 -8.56 -6.91
C VAL A 217 10.82 -7.31 -6.08
N LEU A 218 11.35 -6.17 -6.51
CA LEU A 218 11.15 -4.88 -5.86
C LEU A 218 10.43 -3.95 -6.84
N PHE A 219 9.17 -3.67 -6.52
CA PHE A 219 8.37 -2.68 -7.20
C PHE A 219 8.48 -1.34 -6.48
N GLY A 220 9.18 -0.38 -7.10
CA GLY A 220 9.20 1.00 -6.63
C GLY A 220 7.84 1.67 -6.84
N SER A 221 7.25 1.44 -8.00
CA SER A 221 5.83 1.74 -8.28
C SER A 221 4.90 0.68 -7.67
N HIS A 222 3.59 0.94 -7.72
CA HIS A 222 2.56 0.06 -7.16
C HIS A 222 1.81 -0.71 -8.26
N PRO A 223 2.26 -1.93 -8.64
CA PRO A 223 1.52 -2.77 -9.59
C PRO A 223 0.15 -3.20 -9.05
N GLU A 224 -0.05 -3.14 -7.74
CA GLU A 224 -1.29 -3.48 -7.07
C GLU A 224 -2.34 -2.37 -7.13
N PHE A 225 -1.93 -1.11 -7.36
CA PHE A 225 -2.84 0.03 -7.39
C PHE A 225 -3.39 0.25 -8.79
N GLY A 226 -4.68 0.55 -8.84
CA GLY A 226 -5.36 1.05 -10.01
C GLY A 226 -5.06 2.52 -10.31
N SER A 227 -5.73 3.04 -11.33
CA SER A 227 -5.57 4.40 -11.85
C SER A 227 -6.62 5.39 -11.35
N SER A 228 -7.59 4.92 -10.57
CA SER A 228 -8.58 5.75 -9.87
C SER A 228 -7.97 6.44 -8.65
N LEU A 229 -8.63 7.48 -8.14
CA LEU A 229 -8.19 8.21 -6.94
C LEU A 229 -8.19 7.32 -5.68
N ALA A 230 -9.14 6.40 -5.57
CA ALA A 230 -9.19 5.42 -4.49
C ALA A 230 -8.28 4.21 -4.75
N MET A 231 -7.69 4.12 -5.95
CA MET A 231 -6.78 3.07 -6.41
C MET A 231 -7.38 1.66 -6.43
N ASP A 232 -8.71 1.52 -6.33
CA ASP A 232 -9.40 0.25 -6.12
C ASP A 232 -9.63 -0.57 -7.41
N ASP A 233 -9.35 0.03 -8.58
CA ASP A 233 -9.35 -0.66 -9.87
C ASP A 233 -8.09 -1.52 -10.06
N VAL A 234 -8.10 -2.41 -11.04
CA VAL A 234 -6.97 -3.30 -11.35
C VAL A 234 -6.47 -3.02 -12.75
N GLY A 235 -5.26 -2.47 -12.84
CA GLY A 235 -4.58 -2.19 -14.11
C GLY A 235 -3.81 -3.40 -14.68
N ILE A 236 -3.26 -3.24 -15.89
CA ILE A 236 -2.41 -4.27 -16.52
C ILE A 236 -1.16 -4.59 -15.69
N ALA A 237 -0.66 -3.61 -14.92
CA ALA A 237 0.52 -3.77 -14.06
C ALA A 237 0.36 -4.88 -12.99
N ALA A 238 -0.87 -5.18 -12.56
CA ALA A 238 -1.16 -6.28 -11.64
C ALA A 238 -0.80 -7.67 -12.22
N THR A 239 -0.58 -7.77 -13.53
CA THR A 239 -0.01 -8.97 -14.17
C THR A 239 1.38 -9.28 -13.61
N MET A 240 2.21 -8.27 -13.35
CA MET A 240 3.55 -8.48 -12.81
C MET A 240 3.52 -9.07 -11.40
N LEU A 241 2.55 -8.67 -10.56
CA LEU A 241 2.39 -9.24 -9.22
C LEU A 241 2.03 -10.74 -9.29
N ARG A 242 1.13 -11.11 -10.21
CA ARG A 242 0.76 -12.51 -10.47
C ARG A 242 1.93 -13.31 -11.02
N ASN A 243 2.67 -12.74 -11.96
CA ASN A 243 3.85 -13.37 -12.55
C ASN A 243 4.99 -13.53 -11.52
N ALA A 244 5.16 -12.58 -10.59
CA ALA A 244 6.14 -12.68 -9.52
C ALA A 244 5.86 -13.84 -8.57
N VAL A 245 4.59 -14.11 -8.28
CA VAL A 245 4.18 -15.33 -7.55
C VAL A 245 4.38 -16.58 -8.39
N ALA A 246 4.07 -16.57 -9.69
CA ALA A 246 4.32 -17.71 -10.57
C ALA A 246 5.82 -17.99 -10.80
N TRP A 247 6.66 -16.97 -10.67
CA TRP A 247 8.11 -17.10 -10.70
C TRP A 247 8.67 -17.70 -9.40
N ALA A 248 7.89 -17.70 -8.31
CA ALA A 248 8.22 -18.48 -7.14
C ALA A 248 8.27 -19.97 -7.54
N GLY A 249 9.36 -20.64 -7.21
CA GLY A 249 9.50 -22.07 -7.46
C GLY A 249 8.56 -22.88 -6.58
N ASP A 250 8.21 -24.08 -7.04
CA ASP A 250 7.45 -25.05 -6.26
C ASP A 250 8.33 -25.64 -5.13
N GLY A 251 7.82 -25.64 -3.90
CA GLY A 251 8.50 -26.23 -2.75
C GLY A 251 7.51 -26.90 -1.81
N GLN A 252 7.93 -27.98 -1.14
CA GLN A 252 7.13 -28.58 -0.08
C GLN A 252 7.22 -27.69 1.17
N ARG A 253 6.09 -27.17 1.65
CA ARG A 253 6.04 -26.20 2.75
C ARG A 253 5.33 -26.79 3.96
N ASP A 254 5.88 -26.54 5.15
CA ASP A 254 5.28 -26.94 6.42
C ASP A 254 4.26 -25.88 6.87
N VAL A 255 2.98 -26.22 6.77
CA VAL A 255 1.90 -25.26 7.01
C VAL A 255 1.78 -24.97 8.51
N ARG A 256 1.94 -23.69 8.86
CA ARG A 256 1.70 -23.17 10.21
C ARG A 256 0.51 -22.22 10.18
N ALA A 257 -0.33 -22.30 11.22
CA ALA A 257 -1.39 -21.32 11.42
C ALA A 257 -0.78 -19.96 11.76
N THR A 258 -1.38 -18.89 11.22
CA THR A 258 -0.98 -17.52 11.52
C THR A 258 -1.86 -16.92 12.60
N LEU A 259 -1.40 -15.83 13.21
CA LEU A 259 -2.17 -15.10 14.21
C LEU A 259 -3.45 -14.48 13.63
N ALA A 260 -3.47 -14.18 12.32
CA ALA A 260 -4.67 -13.71 11.62
C ALA A 260 -5.73 -14.82 11.45
N ASP A 261 -5.32 -16.09 11.44
CA ASP A 261 -6.23 -17.24 11.31
C ASP A 261 -6.95 -17.58 12.63
N ARG A 262 -6.66 -16.85 13.72
CA ARG A 262 -7.29 -17.08 15.02
C ARG A 262 -8.81 -16.98 14.89
N PRO A 263 -9.57 -17.96 15.41
CA PRO A 263 -11.02 -17.91 15.38
C PRO A 263 -11.52 -16.66 16.08
N VAL A 264 -12.43 -15.95 15.42
CA VAL A 264 -13.21 -14.89 16.04
C VAL A 264 -14.55 -15.51 16.49
N PRO A 265 -15.00 -15.27 17.74
CA PRO A 265 -16.25 -15.85 18.23
C PRO A 265 -17.47 -15.47 17.37
N ASP A 266 -18.38 -16.41 17.14
CA ASP A 266 -19.59 -16.17 16.32
C ASP A 266 -20.44 -15.00 16.84
N ALA A 267 -20.52 -14.82 18.16
CA ALA A 267 -21.21 -13.67 18.76
C ALA A 267 -20.61 -12.32 18.32
N VAL A 268 -19.30 -12.25 18.10
CA VAL A 268 -18.62 -11.05 17.58
C VAL A 268 -18.96 -10.88 16.11
N ARG A 269 -18.93 -11.96 15.32
CA ARG A 269 -19.34 -11.96 13.91
C ARG A 269 -20.76 -11.42 13.74
N ASP A 270 -21.70 -11.95 14.50
CA ASP A 270 -23.12 -11.60 14.40
C ASP A 270 -23.36 -10.14 14.79
N ALA A 271 -22.68 -9.65 15.83
CA ALA A 271 -22.70 -8.24 16.21
C ALA A 271 -22.14 -7.34 15.11
N ASP A 272 -21.01 -7.72 14.51
CA ASP A 272 -20.38 -7.00 13.41
C ASP A 272 -21.28 -6.96 12.16
N LEU A 273 -21.94 -8.07 11.80
CA LEU A 273 -22.94 -8.11 10.72
C LEU A 273 -24.15 -7.21 10.99
N HIS A 274 -24.62 -7.17 12.25
CA HIS A 274 -25.72 -6.28 12.64
C HIS A 274 -25.34 -4.80 12.61
N ARG A 275 -24.06 -4.47 12.87
CA ARG A 275 -23.54 -3.10 12.89
C ARG A 275 -23.31 -2.54 11.48
N LEU A 276 -23.06 -3.38 10.48
CA LEU A 276 -22.73 -2.95 9.11
C LEU A 276 -23.70 -1.92 8.49
N PRO A 277 -25.04 -2.13 8.46
CA PRO A 277 -25.95 -1.16 7.86
C PRO A 277 -25.84 0.22 8.52
N GLN A 278 -25.67 0.25 9.85
CA GLN A 278 -25.55 1.49 10.60
C GLN A 278 -24.26 2.24 10.26
N LEU A 279 -23.16 1.53 10.04
CA LEU A 279 -21.89 2.14 9.59
C LEU A 279 -22.01 2.74 8.20
N VAL A 280 -22.71 2.07 7.28
CA VAL A 280 -22.98 2.58 5.91
C VAL A 280 -23.81 3.85 5.98
N ASP A 281 -24.90 3.84 6.75
CA ASP A 281 -25.77 5.01 6.92
C ASP A 281 -25.03 6.19 7.57
N GLU A 282 -24.21 5.92 8.58
CA GLU A 282 -23.39 6.94 9.26
C GLU A 282 -22.37 7.57 8.29
N ILE A 283 -21.67 6.75 7.52
CA ILE A 283 -20.76 7.22 6.46
C ILE A 283 -21.50 8.10 5.45
N ALA A 284 -22.65 7.64 4.94
CA ALA A 284 -23.41 8.36 3.93
C ALA A 284 -23.90 9.72 4.46
N ALA A 285 -24.42 9.74 5.70
CA ALA A 285 -24.91 10.95 6.34
C ALA A 285 -23.79 11.98 6.57
N ARG A 286 -22.63 11.53 7.06
CA ARG A 286 -21.45 12.40 7.29
C ARG A 286 -20.89 12.97 5.99
N CYS A 287 -20.74 12.13 4.96
CA CYS A 287 -20.32 12.60 3.64
C CYS A 287 -21.31 13.63 3.07
N ALA A 288 -22.62 13.38 3.18
CA ALA A 288 -23.64 14.33 2.74
C ALA A 288 -23.62 15.65 3.53
N ALA A 289 -23.29 15.61 4.82
CA ALA A 289 -23.15 16.80 5.65
C ALA A 289 -21.90 17.62 5.27
N LEU A 290 -20.75 16.96 5.10
CA LEU A 290 -19.49 17.58 4.72
C LEU A 290 -19.56 18.21 3.31
N SER A 291 -20.19 17.54 2.34
CA SER A 291 -20.35 18.05 0.96
C SER A 291 -21.21 19.31 0.85
N LYS A 292 -22.01 19.63 1.87
CA LYS A 292 -22.87 20.83 1.91
C LYS A 292 -22.19 22.04 2.56
N ARG A 293 -21.02 21.84 3.19
CA ARG A 293 -20.30 22.94 3.83
C ARG A 293 -19.63 23.82 2.77
N GLU A 294 -19.51 25.10 3.06
CA GLU A 294 -18.78 26.04 2.20
C GLU A 294 -17.32 25.61 2.05
N GLU A 295 -16.75 25.86 0.86
CA GLU A 295 -15.37 25.47 0.56
C GLU A 295 -14.39 26.16 1.51
N PRO A 296 -13.68 25.40 2.35
CA PRO A 296 -12.85 25.96 3.38
C PRO A 296 -11.45 26.33 2.84
N PRO A 297 -10.76 27.31 3.45
CA PRO A 297 -9.42 27.72 3.01
C PRO A 297 -8.37 26.61 3.03
N TRP A 298 -8.56 25.56 3.83
CA TRP A 298 -7.63 24.41 3.89
C TRP A 298 -7.72 23.48 2.68
N LEU A 299 -8.68 23.67 1.75
CA LEU A 299 -8.70 23.00 0.44
C LEU A 299 -7.93 23.77 -0.65
N ALA A 300 -7.44 24.97 -0.34
CA ALA A 300 -6.63 25.72 -1.29
C ALA A 300 -5.34 24.95 -1.63
N PRO A 301 -4.75 25.17 -2.82
CA PRO A 301 -3.55 24.44 -3.25
C PRO A 301 -2.41 24.44 -2.22
N SER A 302 -2.23 25.53 -1.47
CA SER A 302 -1.18 25.66 -0.44
C SER A 302 -1.43 24.88 0.86
N ALA A 303 -2.54 24.17 0.99
CA ALA A 303 -2.94 23.46 2.20
C ALA A 303 -3.39 22.02 1.95
N ALA A 304 -3.96 21.73 0.77
CA ALA A 304 -4.38 20.39 0.39
C ALA A 304 -3.58 19.90 -0.82
N MET A 305 -2.79 18.84 -0.62
CA MET A 305 -1.93 18.31 -1.67
C MET A 305 -2.72 17.83 -2.88
N ALA A 306 -2.28 18.23 -4.07
CA ALA A 306 -2.71 17.66 -5.33
C ALA A 306 -2.22 16.21 -5.47
N LEU A 307 -3.02 15.35 -6.10
CA LEU A 307 -2.62 13.98 -6.45
C LEU A 307 -3.35 13.51 -7.71
N PHE A 308 -2.71 12.62 -8.48
CA PHE A 308 -3.25 12.10 -9.74
C PHE A 308 -3.63 13.17 -10.78
N GLY A 309 -2.87 14.27 -10.84
CA GLY A 309 -3.14 15.41 -11.72
C GLY A 309 -4.37 16.23 -11.32
N ARG A 310 -4.84 16.11 -10.07
CA ARG A 310 -6.00 16.83 -9.55
C ARG A 310 -5.67 17.65 -8.32
N THR A 311 -6.37 18.76 -8.15
CA THR A 311 -6.27 19.64 -6.98
C THR A 311 -6.81 18.97 -5.72
N GLY A 312 -6.37 19.42 -4.55
CA GLY A 312 -6.89 18.93 -3.27
C GLY A 312 -8.42 19.05 -3.14
N ALA A 313 -9.01 20.13 -3.65
CA ALA A 313 -10.46 20.32 -3.67
C ALA A 313 -11.20 19.26 -4.52
N GLU A 314 -10.67 18.94 -5.70
CA GLU A 314 -11.24 17.90 -6.57
C GLU A 314 -11.11 16.51 -5.93
N VAL A 315 -9.96 16.21 -5.33
CA VAL A 315 -9.69 14.95 -4.63
C VAL A 315 -10.64 14.78 -3.43
N TRP A 316 -10.82 15.85 -2.66
CA TRP A 316 -11.76 15.89 -1.54
C TRP A 316 -13.21 15.63 -1.97
N ALA A 317 -13.69 16.37 -2.97
CA ALA A 317 -15.05 16.23 -3.47
C ALA A 317 -15.31 14.82 -4.03
N ASP A 318 -14.32 14.27 -4.73
CA ASP A 318 -14.38 12.91 -5.26
C ASP A 318 -14.42 11.85 -4.15
N ALA A 319 -13.58 12.00 -3.12
CA ALA A 319 -13.56 11.11 -1.97
C ALA A 319 -14.92 11.07 -1.26
N LEU A 320 -15.53 12.22 -0.97
CA LEU A 320 -16.85 12.29 -0.33
C LEU A 320 -17.95 11.64 -1.18
N ARG A 321 -17.82 11.68 -2.52
CA ARG A 321 -18.75 11.05 -3.45
C ARG A 321 -18.60 9.54 -3.49
N GLN A 322 -17.38 9.02 -3.42
CA GLN A 322 -17.10 7.58 -3.55
C GLN A 322 -17.25 6.80 -2.24
N LEU A 323 -16.95 7.41 -1.10
CA LEU A 323 -16.93 6.75 0.21
C LEU A 323 -18.22 5.97 0.53
N PRO A 324 -19.43 6.52 0.33
CA PRO A 324 -20.67 5.78 0.58
C PRO A 324 -20.83 4.55 -0.32
N ALA A 325 -20.39 4.62 -1.57
CA ALA A 325 -20.46 3.51 -2.51
C ALA A 325 -19.52 2.37 -2.10
N PHE A 326 -18.30 2.69 -1.64
CA PHE A 326 -17.38 1.68 -1.11
C PHE A 326 -17.91 1.02 0.16
N ALA A 327 -18.46 1.81 1.10
CA ALA A 327 -19.07 1.28 2.31
C ALA A 327 -20.24 0.33 2.00
N ALA A 328 -21.11 0.72 1.07
CA ALA A 328 -22.22 -0.12 0.62
C ALA A 328 -21.73 -1.42 -0.06
N ALA A 329 -20.72 -1.34 -0.92
CA ALA A 329 -20.12 -2.51 -1.56
C ALA A 329 -19.47 -3.47 -0.55
N ALA A 330 -18.78 -2.93 0.46
CA ALA A 330 -18.22 -3.71 1.55
C ALA A 330 -19.31 -4.42 2.36
N ALA A 331 -20.37 -3.71 2.74
CA ALA A 331 -21.50 -4.28 3.49
C ALA A 331 -22.24 -5.37 2.69
N ALA A 332 -22.40 -5.19 1.38
CA ALA A 332 -23.05 -6.17 0.52
C ALA A 332 -22.28 -7.49 0.41
N GLY A 333 -20.93 -7.44 0.35
CA GLY A 333 -20.09 -8.63 0.25
C GLY A 333 -19.69 -9.26 1.59
N ALA A 334 -19.87 -8.54 2.70
CA ALA A 334 -19.47 -8.98 4.04
C ALA A 334 -20.08 -10.31 4.53
N PRO A 335 -21.37 -10.64 4.26
CA PRO A 335 -21.95 -11.91 4.72
C PRO A 335 -21.24 -13.16 4.19
N ASP A 336 -20.58 -13.05 3.03
CA ASP A 336 -19.85 -14.14 2.37
C ASP A 336 -18.40 -14.29 2.85
N LEU A 337 -17.92 -13.39 3.72
CA LEU A 337 -16.57 -13.44 4.23
C LEU A 337 -16.43 -14.43 5.38
N GLY A 338 -15.29 -15.14 5.43
CA GLY A 338 -14.85 -15.83 6.64
C GLY A 338 -14.63 -14.84 7.79
N THR A 339 -14.79 -15.30 9.03
CA THR A 339 -14.81 -14.42 10.21
C THR A 339 -13.56 -13.53 10.38
N PRO A 340 -12.32 -14.01 10.13
CA PRO A 340 -11.16 -13.13 10.20
C PRO A 340 -11.22 -11.93 9.24
N LEU A 341 -11.69 -12.11 8.00
CA LEU A 341 -11.79 -11.01 7.04
C LEU A 341 -12.89 -10.01 7.40
N LEU A 342 -13.93 -10.44 8.12
CA LEU A 342 -15.00 -9.56 8.56
C LEU A 342 -14.60 -8.74 9.80
N SER A 343 -14.05 -9.40 10.81
CA SER A 343 -14.08 -8.94 12.19
C SER A 343 -12.70 -8.78 12.84
N TYR A 344 -11.62 -9.16 12.15
CA TYR A 344 -10.29 -9.14 12.75
C TYR A 344 -9.88 -7.74 13.19
N ARG A 345 -9.41 -7.65 14.44
CA ARG A 345 -8.81 -6.45 15.03
C ARG A 345 -7.44 -6.88 15.56
N PRO A 346 -6.34 -6.23 15.14
CA PRO A 346 -5.05 -6.53 15.74
C PRO A 346 -5.10 -6.22 17.25
N PRO A 347 -4.41 -7.01 18.09
CA PRO A 347 -4.24 -6.71 19.50
C PRO A 347 -3.79 -5.27 19.73
N ALA A 348 -4.31 -4.61 20.76
CA ALA A 348 -4.06 -3.19 21.00
C ALA A 348 -2.59 -2.87 21.36
N ASP A 349 -1.85 -3.86 21.83
CA ASP A 349 -0.42 -3.78 22.13
C ASP A 349 0.47 -3.97 20.89
N TRP A 350 -0.11 -4.33 19.74
CA TRP A 350 0.65 -4.45 18.50
C TRP A 350 0.82 -3.09 17.83
N SER A 351 2.06 -2.79 17.43
CA SER A 351 2.37 -1.64 16.60
C SER A 351 1.97 -1.90 15.15
N VAL A 352 0.70 -1.67 14.80
CA VAL A 352 0.18 -1.77 13.43
C VAL A 352 0.06 -0.38 12.80
N ASP A 353 0.88 -0.11 11.80
CA ASP A 353 0.91 1.18 11.09
C ASP A 353 -0.03 1.16 9.88
N GLY A 354 -1.33 1.29 10.14
CA GLY A 354 -2.37 1.32 9.12
C GLY A 354 -2.63 -0.03 8.42
N GLY A 355 -1.96 -1.10 8.86
CA GLY A 355 -2.02 -2.47 8.33
C GLY A 355 -3.39 -3.17 8.45
N PHE A 356 -3.36 -4.50 8.43
CA PHE A 356 -4.54 -5.35 8.26
C PHE A 356 -5.56 -5.23 9.41
N HIS A 357 -6.78 -4.93 9.00
CA HIS A 357 -8.00 -4.98 9.79
C HIS A 357 -9.11 -5.65 8.95
N GLY A 358 -10.08 -6.26 9.61
CA GLY A 358 -11.28 -6.76 8.94
C GLY A 358 -12.19 -5.64 8.40
N VAL A 359 -13.20 -6.03 7.62
CA VAL A 359 -14.17 -5.12 6.98
C VAL A 359 -14.84 -4.18 7.99
N VAL A 360 -15.39 -4.69 9.09
CA VAL A 360 -16.08 -3.85 10.07
C VAL A 360 -15.15 -2.84 10.74
N PRO A 361 -13.99 -3.25 11.32
CA PRO A 361 -13.06 -2.28 11.90
C PRO A 361 -12.52 -1.26 10.89
N LEU A 362 -12.40 -1.58 9.60
CA LEU A 362 -12.06 -0.58 8.58
C LEU A 362 -13.16 0.47 8.39
N LEU A 363 -14.44 0.07 8.38
CA LEU A 363 -15.55 1.01 8.29
C LEU A 363 -15.71 1.83 9.58
N GLU A 364 -15.45 1.25 10.76
CA GLU A 364 -15.37 1.98 12.02
C GLU A 364 -14.27 3.06 11.99
N GLN A 365 -13.09 2.73 11.44
CA GLN A 365 -12.03 3.70 11.23
C GLN A 365 -12.45 4.82 10.27
N ALA A 366 -13.12 4.50 9.16
CA ALA A 366 -13.64 5.50 8.24
C ALA A 366 -14.61 6.47 8.91
N VAL A 367 -15.54 5.96 9.72
CA VAL A 367 -16.45 6.77 10.54
C VAL A 367 -15.68 7.68 11.51
N GLY A 368 -14.71 7.12 12.24
CA GLY A 368 -13.91 7.90 13.19
C GLY A 368 -13.10 9.03 12.53
N LEU A 369 -12.55 8.77 11.35
CA LEU A 369 -11.83 9.77 10.56
C LEU A 369 -12.76 10.89 10.05
N LEU A 370 -13.96 10.55 9.59
CA LEU A 370 -14.97 11.53 9.18
C LEU A 370 -15.44 12.39 10.38
N ALA A 371 -15.69 11.77 11.53
CA ALA A 371 -16.06 12.48 12.75
C ALA A 371 -14.97 13.47 13.18
N ARG A 372 -13.71 13.05 13.19
CA ARG A 372 -12.58 13.94 13.49
C ARG A 372 -12.43 15.07 12.48
N ALA A 373 -12.69 14.82 11.19
CA ALA A 373 -12.69 15.88 10.18
C ALA A 373 -13.80 16.92 10.41
N GLU A 374 -14.97 16.49 10.90
CA GLU A 374 -16.06 17.41 11.30
C GLU A 374 -15.70 18.24 12.53
N GLU A 375 -15.12 17.60 13.56
CA GLU A 375 -14.65 18.25 14.79
C GLU A 375 -13.59 19.30 14.48
N ASN A 376 -12.66 18.97 13.57
CA ASN A 376 -11.58 19.84 13.19
C ASN A 376 -11.99 20.91 12.17
N TRP A 377 -13.24 20.96 11.69
CA TRP A 377 -13.61 21.70 10.47
C TRP A 377 -13.14 23.16 10.39
N SER A 378 -13.20 23.90 11.50
CA SER A 378 -12.76 25.30 11.59
C SER A 378 -11.25 25.48 11.76
N GLY A 379 -10.49 24.40 11.85
CA GLY A 379 -9.04 24.41 11.93
C GLY A 379 -8.42 25.01 10.67
N SER A 380 -7.36 25.79 10.84
CA SER A 380 -6.54 26.30 9.76
C SER A 380 -5.24 25.51 9.71
N TYR A 381 -5.04 24.80 8.60
CA TYR A 381 -3.81 24.08 8.32
C TYR A 381 -3.14 24.78 7.14
N ARG A 382 -1.92 25.26 7.36
CA ARG A 382 -0.98 25.59 6.30
C ARG A 382 0.14 24.58 6.42
N ALA A 383 0.50 23.98 5.29
CA ALA A 383 1.48 22.93 5.25
C ALA A 383 2.71 23.45 4.53
N GLU A 384 3.88 23.34 5.16
CA GLU A 384 5.15 23.52 4.44
C GLU A 384 5.52 22.23 3.70
N ASP A 385 5.01 21.08 4.17
CA ASP A 385 5.16 19.77 3.55
C ASP A 385 3.80 19.12 3.26
N PRO A 386 3.60 18.48 2.09
CA PRO A 386 2.35 17.83 1.69
C PRO A 386 1.82 16.73 2.64
N TYR A 387 2.65 16.23 3.56
CA TYR A 387 2.28 15.20 4.55
C TYR A 387 2.25 15.76 5.98
N GLU A 388 2.39 17.08 6.16
CA GLU A 388 2.19 17.71 7.45
C GLU A 388 0.75 17.54 7.92
N HIS A 389 0.54 17.34 9.22
CA HIS A 389 -0.79 17.15 9.82
C HIS A 389 -1.60 15.97 9.22
N LEU A 390 -0.94 14.92 8.72
CA LEU A 390 -1.58 13.69 8.20
C LEU A 390 -2.67 13.08 9.11
N ARG A 391 -2.60 13.33 10.42
CA ARG A 391 -3.53 12.79 11.42
C ARG A 391 -4.57 13.80 11.90
N ASP A 392 -4.49 15.05 11.46
CA ASP A 392 -5.29 16.16 12.02
C ASP A 392 -6.01 16.97 10.95
N SER A 393 -5.39 17.16 9.77
CA SER A 393 -6.02 17.91 8.69
C SER A 393 -7.22 17.14 8.15
N GLN A 394 -8.31 17.85 7.91
CA GLN A 394 -9.55 17.29 7.39
C GLN A 394 -9.26 16.59 6.06
N TYR A 395 -8.49 17.25 5.18
CA TYR A 395 -8.08 16.71 3.90
C TYR A 395 -7.41 15.32 4.04
N HIS A 396 -6.41 15.16 4.91
CA HIS A 396 -5.73 13.88 5.08
C HIS A 396 -6.58 12.84 5.81
N LEU A 397 -7.47 13.27 6.71
CA LEU A 397 -8.41 12.38 7.38
C LEU A 397 -9.39 11.74 6.40
N VAL A 398 -9.83 12.45 5.36
CA VAL A 398 -10.87 11.96 4.44
C VAL A 398 -10.34 11.44 3.12
N ALA A 399 -9.39 12.14 2.49
CA ALA A 399 -9.07 11.95 1.07
C ALA A 399 -7.57 11.79 0.75
N GLY A 400 -6.67 12.37 1.55
CA GLY A 400 -5.27 12.55 1.15
C GLY A 400 -4.40 11.30 1.01
N SER A 401 -4.90 10.10 1.32
CA SER A 401 -4.16 8.85 1.13
C SER A 401 -5.07 7.62 1.17
N TYR A 402 -4.52 6.45 0.84
CA TYR A 402 -5.18 5.16 1.08
C TYR A 402 -5.38 4.83 2.58
N LEU A 403 -4.82 5.61 3.50
CA LEU A 403 -5.03 5.49 4.93
C LEU A 403 -6.17 6.39 5.44
N ALA A 404 -6.62 7.32 4.61
CA ALA A 404 -7.75 8.21 4.87
C ALA A 404 -9.09 7.47 4.82
N ALA A 405 -10.18 8.12 5.21
CA ALA A 405 -11.50 7.51 5.29
C ALA A 405 -11.93 6.85 3.97
N VAL A 406 -11.68 7.49 2.82
CA VAL A 406 -11.95 6.89 1.50
C VAL A 406 -11.14 5.62 1.26
N GLY A 407 -9.87 5.62 1.65
CA GLY A 407 -8.98 4.47 1.53
C GLY A 407 -9.36 3.31 2.45
N ARG A 408 -9.86 3.60 3.66
CA ARG A 408 -10.39 2.59 4.59
C ARG A 408 -11.65 1.93 4.04
N ALA A 409 -12.59 2.71 3.51
CA ALA A 409 -13.79 2.18 2.87
C ALA A 409 -13.45 1.36 1.62
N ALA A 410 -12.54 1.85 0.77
CA ALA A 410 -12.06 1.11 -0.41
C ALA A 410 -11.37 -0.21 -0.02
N SER A 411 -10.55 -0.19 1.03
CA SER A 411 -9.90 -1.39 1.59
C SER A 411 -10.91 -2.43 2.07
N ALA A 412 -11.97 -2.00 2.75
CA ALA A 412 -13.07 -2.87 3.17
C ALA A 412 -13.78 -3.49 1.95
N ALA A 413 -14.01 -2.71 0.90
CA ALA A 413 -14.59 -3.20 -0.35
C ALA A 413 -13.65 -4.13 -1.13
N LEU A 414 -12.33 -4.01 -0.98
CA LEU A 414 -11.36 -4.93 -1.59
C LEU A 414 -11.33 -6.29 -0.90
N LEU A 415 -11.48 -6.33 0.42
CA LEU A 415 -11.53 -7.59 1.17
C LEU A 415 -12.69 -8.49 0.72
N THR A 416 -13.85 -7.93 0.39
CA THR A 416 -14.99 -8.71 -0.12
C THR A 416 -14.70 -9.37 -1.47
N ARG A 417 -13.70 -8.88 -2.22
CA ARG A 417 -13.26 -9.43 -3.51
C ARG A 417 -12.28 -10.60 -3.35
N MET A 418 -11.88 -10.96 -2.13
CA MET A 418 -11.03 -12.13 -1.87
C MET A 418 -11.82 -13.44 -1.98
N THR A 419 -13.13 -13.40 -1.73
CA THR A 419 -14.02 -14.55 -1.96
C THR A 419 -14.37 -14.62 -3.45
N PRO A 420 -14.28 -15.79 -4.11
CA PRO A 420 -14.75 -15.93 -5.47
C PRO A 420 -16.26 -15.61 -5.55
N PRO A 421 -16.73 -14.96 -6.63
CA PRO A 421 -18.16 -14.69 -6.79
C PRO A 421 -18.94 -16.01 -6.79
N ARG A 422 -20.09 -16.03 -6.09
CA ARG A 422 -21.01 -17.17 -6.15
C ARG A 422 -21.44 -17.38 -7.61
N ALA A 423 -21.31 -18.62 -8.09
CA ALA A 423 -21.64 -19.03 -9.46
C ALA A 423 -23.14 -18.91 -9.76
#